data_AF-A0A564M756-F1
#
_entry.id   AF-A0A564M756-F1
#
_cell.length_a   1.000
_cell.length_b   1.000
_cell.length_c   1.000
_cell.angle_alpha   90.00
_cell.angle_beta   90.00
_cell.angle_gamma   90.00
#
_symmetry.space_group_name_H-M   'P 1'
#
loop_
_entity.id
_entity.type
_entity.pdbx_description
1 polymer ?
#
loop_
_entity_poly.entity_id
_entity_poly.type
_entity_poly.pdbx_seq_one_letter_code
_entity_poly.pdbx_strand_id
1 'polypeptide(L)'
;MDYTKLNEYELADMRNAIEREQKRREQGPKVLTYRVTSCMTEHRYFKDLKCALLCLKDTVDMLIEHSLEDGGEYVNKCTGIVGIVFRVEEISQADFDAKGKAKYYDDICFQGRVGELN
;
A
#
# COMPACT_ATOMS: atom_id res chain seq x y z
N MET A 1 -4.10 -17.95 -35.45
CA MET A 1 -2.67 -18.19 -35.19
C MET A 1 -2.45 -19.68 -35.30
N ASP A 2 -1.53 -20.12 -36.16
CA ASP A 2 -1.27 -21.55 -36.39
C ASP A 2 -0.23 -22.04 -35.38
N TYR A 3 -0.71 -22.64 -34.29
CA TYR A 3 0.12 -23.06 -33.15
C TYR A 3 1.11 -24.18 -33.51
N THR A 4 0.95 -24.80 -34.68
CA THR A 4 1.84 -25.87 -35.17
C THR A 4 3.17 -25.33 -35.73
N LYS A 5 3.28 -24.02 -35.94
CA LYS A 5 4.48 -23.35 -36.48
C LYS A 5 5.36 -22.68 -35.43
N LEU A 6 5.00 -22.79 -34.15
CA LEU A 6 5.75 -22.18 -33.05
C LEU A 6 6.98 -23.02 -32.72
N ASN A 7 8.11 -22.35 -32.49
CA ASN A 7 9.31 -23.03 -32.00
C ASN A 7 9.18 -23.36 -30.49
N GLU A 8 10.09 -24.19 -29.97
CA GLU A 8 10.02 -24.65 -28.57
C GLU A 8 10.06 -23.50 -27.55
N TYR A 9 10.75 -22.40 -27.85
CA TYR A 9 10.81 -21.22 -26.98
C TYR A 9 9.48 -20.48 -26.96
N GLU A 10 8.87 -20.27 -28.12
CA GLU A 10 7.57 -19.61 -28.24
C GLU A 10 6.45 -20.43 -27.57
N LEU A 11 6.53 -21.77 -27.67
CA LEU A 11 5.63 -22.68 -26.95
C LEU A 11 5.82 -22.60 -25.43
N ALA A 12 7.07 -22.52 -24.96
CA ALA A 12 7.36 -22.37 -23.53
C ALA A 12 6.87 -21.03 -22.98
N ASP A 13 7.07 -19.94 -23.71
CA ASP A 13 6.57 -18.61 -23.34
C ASP A 13 5.05 -18.56 -23.26
N MET A 14 4.36 -19.18 -24.24
CA MET A 14 2.91 -19.32 -24.20
C MET A 14 2.44 -20.13 -23.00
N ARG A 15 3.08 -21.27 -22.68
CA ARG A 15 2.73 -22.07 -21.50
C ARG A 15 2.89 -21.25 -20.22
N ASN A 16 4.01 -20.53 -20.09
CA ASN A 16 4.28 -19.66 -18.94
C ASN A 16 3.27 -18.50 -18.83
N ALA A 17 2.80 -17.97 -19.96
CA ALA A 17 1.75 -16.93 -19.98
C ALA A 17 0.40 -17.49 -19.51
N ILE A 18 0.03 -18.69 -19.99
CA ILE A 18 -1.21 -19.38 -19.58
C ILE A 18 -1.17 -19.71 -18.09
N GLU A 19 -0.07 -20.27 -17.59
CA GLU A 19 0.08 -20.60 -16.16
C GLU A 19 0.01 -19.35 -15.27
N ARG A 20 0.59 -18.22 -15.70
CA ARG A 20 0.50 -16.95 -14.99
C ARG A 20 -0.93 -16.43 -14.95
N GLU A 21 -1.65 -16.51 -16.06
CA GLU A 21 -3.03 -16.07 -16.16
C GLU A 21 -3.98 -16.98 -15.37
N GLN A 22 -3.75 -18.30 -15.37
CA GLN A 22 -4.47 -19.24 -14.51
C GLN A 22 -4.26 -18.92 -13.04
N LYS A 23 -3.00 -18.75 -12.58
CA LYS A 23 -2.69 -18.34 -11.21
C LYS A 23 -3.32 -16.99 -10.85
N ARG A 24 -3.34 -16.02 -11.78
CA ARG A 24 -4.00 -14.72 -11.56
C ARG A 24 -5.51 -14.86 -11.37
N ARG A 25 -6.15 -15.73 -12.15
CA ARG A 25 -7.59 -16.03 -12.03
C ARG A 25 -7.92 -16.81 -10.76
N GLU A 26 -7.09 -17.78 -10.38
CA GLU A 26 -7.21 -18.54 -9.12
C GLU A 26 -7.11 -17.64 -7.89
N GLN A 27 -6.25 -16.61 -7.93
CA GLN A 27 -6.13 -15.63 -6.85
C GLN A 27 -7.33 -14.68 -6.72
N GLY A 28 -8.28 -14.73 -7.66
CA GLY A 28 -9.49 -13.95 -7.64
C GLY A 28 -9.27 -12.44 -7.84
N PRO A 29 -10.33 -11.62 -7.64
CA PRO A 29 -10.25 -10.18 -7.76
C PRO A 29 -9.25 -9.60 -6.76
N LYS A 30 -8.44 -8.64 -7.21
CA LYS A 30 -7.52 -7.86 -6.37
C LYS A 30 -8.12 -6.50 -6.06
N VAL A 31 -7.88 -6.04 -4.84
CA VAL A 31 -8.32 -4.73 -4.35
C VAL A 31 -7.09 -3.95 -3.90
N LEU A 32 -7.07 -2.66 -4.23
CA LEU A 32 -6.03 -1.74 -3.77
C LEU A 32 -6.32 -1.29 -2.35
N THR A 33 -5.27 -1.30 -1.54
CA THR A 33 -5.24 -0.76 -0.18
C THR A 33 -4.00 0.13 -0.04
N TYR A 34 -3.98 0.94 1.01
CA TYR A 34 -2.92 1.93 1.21
C TYR A 34 -2.31 1.76 2.60
N ARG A 35 -1.00 1.98 2.70
CA ARG A 35 -0.27 1.92 3.96
C ARG A 35 0.58 3.16 4.13
N VAL A 36 0.47 3.78 5.29
CA VAL A 36 1.37 4.84 5.76
C VAL A 36 2.27 4.26 6.83
N THR A 37 3.57 4.31 6.60
CA THR A 37 4.59 3.87 7.54
C THR A 37 5.46 5.07 7.89
N SER A 38 5.67 5.32 9.18
CA SER A 38 6.57 6.37 9.65
C SER A 38 7.61 5.78 10.60
N CYS A 39 8.76 6.44 10.69
CA CYS A 39 9.70 6.20 11.78
C CYS A 39 9.16 6.68 13.14
N MET A 40 8.13 7.53 13.18
CA MET A 40 7.61 8.14 14.41
C MET A 40 6.38 7.44 14.98
N THR A 41 5.60 6.77 14.12
CA THR A 41 4.33 6.13 14.49
C THR A 41 4.26 4.71 13.97
N GLU A 42 3.35 3.90 14.52
CA GLU A 42 3.04 2.59 13.97
C GLU A 42 2.52 2.68 12.52
N HIS A 43 2.56 1.54 11.82
CA HIS A 43 1.99 1.41 10.49
C HIS A 43 0.48 1.60 10.54
N ARG A 44 -0.05 2.40 9.62
CA ARG A 44 -1.48 2.59 9.44
C ARG A 44 -1.95 2.10 8.09
N TYR A 45 -3.13 1.51 8.05
CA TYR A 45 -3.67 0.80 6.90
C TYR A 45 -5.02 1.36 6.51
N PHE A 46 -5.25 1.53 5.22
CA PHE A 46 -6.42 2.23 4.70
C PHE A 46 -7.02 1.50 3.50
N LYS A 47 -8.34 1.61 3.36
CA LYS A 47 -9.04 1.27 2.12
C LYS A 47 -9.41 2.50 1.32
N ASP A 48 -9.53 3.66 1.97
CA ASP A 48 -9.82 4.94 1.33
C ASP A 48 -8.52 5.73 1.11
N LEU A 49 -8.26 6.09 -0.15
CA LEU A 49 -7.07 6.84 -0.53
C LEU A 49 -7.02 8.21 0.14
N LYS A 50 -8.15 8.92 0.25
CA LYS A 50 -8.18 10.26 0.83
C LYS A 50 -7.87 10.22 2.32
N CYS A 51 -8.39 9.22 3.03
CA CYS A 51 -8.01 8.99 4.43
C CYS A 51 -6.50 8.72 4.56
N ALA A 52 -5.94 7.89 3.67
CA ALA A 52 -4.52 7.57 3.66
C ALA A 52 -3.63 8.80 3.35
N LEU A 53 -4.06 9.65 2.41
CA LEU A 53 -3.35 10.89 2.07
C LEU A 53 -3.42 11.92 3.20
N LEU A 54 -4.55 12.01 3.89
CA LEU A 54 -4.67 12.88 5.06
C LEU A 54 -3.76 12.40 6.20
N CYS A 55 -3.74 11.08 6.46
CA CYS A 55 -2.79 10.50 7.41
C CYS A 55 -1.34 10.79 6.99
N LEU A 56 -1.00 10.66 5.71
CA LEU A 56 0.33 10.97 5.20
C LEU A 56 0.69 12.43 5.47
N LYS A 57 -0.21 13.37 5.17
CA LYS A 57 -0.03 14.80 5.44
C LYS A 57 0.24 15.06 6.93
N ASP A 58 -0.65 14.61 7.82
CA ASP A 58 -0.49 14.78 9.27
C ASP A 58 0.84 14.21 9.78
N THR A 59 1.27 13.08 9.20
CA THR A 59 2.53 12.41 9.59
C THR A 59 3.76 13.18 9.09
N VAL A 60 3.68 13.77 7.90
CA VAL A 60 4.73 14.63 7.34
C VAL A 60 4.85 15.91 8.14
N ASP A 61 3.73 16.54 8.48
CA ASP A 61 3.70 17.78 9.28
C ASP A 61 4.34 17.53 10.65
N MET A 62 3.96 16.43 11.33
CA MET A 62 4.59 16.00 12.59
C MET A 62 6.11 15.83 12.45
N LEU A 63 6.57 15.18 11.38
CA LEU A 63 8.00 14.98 11.16
C LEU A 63 8.74 16.31 10.96
N ILE A 64 8.15 17.23 10.20
CA ILE A 64 8.72 18.56 9.96
C ILE A 64 8.82 19.32 11.28
N GLU A 65 7.75 19.34 12.08
CA GLU A 65 7.72 20.02 13.39
C GLU A 65 8.86 19.52 14.29
N HIS A 66 8.98 18.21 14.48
CA HIS A 66 10.04 17.64 15.30
C HIS A 66 11.45 17.87 14.73
N SER A 67 11.57 17.87 13.40
CA SER A 67 12.85 18.18 12.74
C SER A 67 13.28 19.61 12.99
N LEU A 68 12.36 20.57 12.93
CA LEU A 68 12.64 21.97 13.18
C LEU A 68 12.92 22.26 14.67
N GLU A 69 12.20 21.61 15.58
CA GLU A 69 12.47 21.71 17.03
C GLU A 69 13.88 21.23 17.39
N ASP A 70 14.39 20.23 16.67
CA ASP A 70 15.74 19.68 16.86
C ASP A 70 16.79 20.37 15.96
N GLY A 71 16.52 21.59 15.49
CA GLY A 71 17.46 22.37 14.67
C GLY A 71 17.79 21.78 13.30
N GLY A 72 16.96 20.86 12.80
CA GLY A 72 17.17 20.11 11.56
C GLY A 72 17.92 18.79 11.75
N GLU A 73 18.25 18.40 12.98
CA GLU A 73 19.05 17.21 13.30
C GLU A 73 18.22 16.03 13.80
N TYR A 74 16.89 16.09 13.69
CA TYR A 74 16.03 15.00 14.14
C TYR A 74 16.44 13.67 13.52
N VAL A 75 16.61 12.68 14.39
CA VAL A 75 16.83 11.28 14.03
C VAL A 75 16.01 10.41 14.97
N ASN A 76 15.34 9.38 14.44
CA ASN A 76 14.69 8.40 15.31
C ASN A 76 15.75 7.71 16.19
N LYS A 77 15.65 7.88 17.51
CA LYS A 77 16.66 7.40 18.48
C LYS A 77 16.81 5.88 18.53
N CYS A 78 15.79 5.14 18.12
CA CYS A 78 15.82 3.67 18.14
C CYS A 78 16.40 3.09 16.86
N THR A 79 16.14 3.69 15.70
CA THR A 79 16.51 3.12 14.39
C THR A 79 17.60 3.89 13.65
N GLY A 80 17.89 5.13 14.05
CA GLY A 80 18.80 6.02 13.32
C GLY A 80 18.26 6.50 11.97
N ILE A 81 16.99 6.20 11.65
CA ILE A 81 16.38 6.45 10.34
C ILE A 81 15.25 7.46 10.48
N VAL A 82 15.22 8.44 9.58
CA VAL A 82 14.10 9.35 9.41
C VAL A 82 13.43 9.09 8.07
N GLY A 83 12.14 8.84 8.09
CA GLY A 83 11.41 8.66 6.86
C GLY A 83 9.93 8.35 7.07
N ILE A 84 9.18 8.65 6.03
CA ILE A 84 7.78 8.30 5.87
C ILE A 84 7.64 7.61 4.52
N VAL A 85 6.89 6.51 4.50
CA VAL A 85 6.70 5.68 3.32
C VAL A 85 5.20 5.48 3.11
N PHE A 86 4.72 5.95 1.97
CA PHE A 86 3.38 5.65 1.45
C PHE A 86 3.46 4.48 0.47
N ARG A 87 2.67 3.43 0.67
CA ARG A 87 2.59 2.29 -0.26
C ARG A 87 1.17 2.02 -0.69
N VAL A 88 1.04 1.68 -1.96
CA VAL A 88 -0.15 1.04 -2.52
C VAL A 88 0.09 -0.47 -2.51
N GLU A 89 -0.86 -1.22 -1.98
CA GLU A 89 -0.79 -2.68 -1.82
C GLU A 89 -1.99 -3.33 -2.51
N GLU A 90 -1.73 -4.35 -3.32
CA GLU A 90 -2.77 -5.22 -3.88
C GLU A 90 -2.99 -6.42 -2.97
N ILE A 91 -4.24 -6.61 -2.52
CA ILE A 91 -4.64 -7.78 -1.74
C ILE A 91 -5.80 -8.51 -2.41
N SER A 92 -6.02 -9.79 -2.07
CA SER A 92 -7.19 -10.50 -2.57
C SER A 92 -8.48 -9.92 -1.98
N GLN A 93 -9.60 -10.02 -2.72
CA GLN A 93 -10.91 -9.63 -2.19
C GLN A 93 -11.24 -10.35 -0.87
N ALA A 94 -10.89 -11.64 -0.76
CA ALA A 94 -11.12 -12.42 0.44
C ALA A 94 -10.36 -11.84 1.66
N ASP A 95 -9.10 -11.46 1.47
CA ASP A 95 -8.29 -10.81 2.51
C ASP A 95 -8.83 -9.43 2.86
N PHE A 96 -9.27 -8.66 1.86
CA PHE A 96 -9.87 -7.34 2.05
C PHE A 96 -11.11 -7.43 2.95
N ASP A 97 -12.02 -8.36 2.64
CA ASP A 97 -13.26 -8.56 3.40
C ASP A 97 -12.98 -9.05 4.82
N ALA A 98 -12.03 -9.98 4.98
CA ALA A 98 -11.60 -10.48 6.29
C ALA A 98 -10.99 -9.37 7.15
N LYS A 99 -10.08 -8.56 6.60
CA LYS A 99 -9.49 -7.39 7.27
C LYS A 99 -10.53 -6.34 7.61
N GLY A 100 -11.50 -6.11 6.73
CA GLY A 100 -12.63 -5.22 6.97
C GLY A 100 -13.45 -5.65 8.19
N LYS A 101 -13.80 -6.94 8.29
CA LYS A 101 -14.52 -7.51 9.45
C LYS A 101 -13.72 -7.41 10.74
N ALA A 102 -12.40 -7.57 10.65
CA ALA A 102 -11.47 -7.45 11.78
C ALA A 102 -11.22 -5.99 12.21
N LYS A 103 -11.84 -4.99 11.55
CA LYS A 103 -11.60 -3.55 11.78
C LYS A 103 -10.12 -3.18 11.69
N TYR A 104 -9.41 -3.79 10.75
CA TYR A 104 -7.97 -3.57 10.56
C TYR A 104 -7.61 -2.20 9.99
N TYR A 105 -8.56 -1.53 9.33
CA TYR A 105 -8.30 -0.28 8.63
C TYR A 105 -8.59 0.96 9.49
N ASP A 106 -7.69 1.94 9.40
CA ASP A 106 -7.67 3.19 10.16
C ASP A 106 -8.52 4.30 9.53
N ASP A 107 -9.33 4.00 8.50
CA ASP A 107 -10.10 5.03 7.77
C ASP A 107 -10.99 5.87 8.70
N ILE A 108 -11.55 5.23 9.73
CA ILE A 108 -12.45 5.88 10.70
C ILE A 108 -11.79 7.06 11.43
N CYS A 109 -10.48 7.03 11.59
CA CYS A 109 -9.72 8.10 12.25
C CYS A 109 -9.66 9.39 11.42
N PHE A 110 -9.91 9.30 10.11
CA PHE A 110 -9.70 10.40 9.16
C PHE A 110 -10.94 10.76 8.35
N GLN A 111 -11.95 9.89 8.33
CA GLN A 111 -13.11 10.02 7.45
C GLN A 111 -13.87 11.36 7.61
N GLY A 112 -13.94 11.90 8.83
CA GLY A 112 -14.58 13.20 9.10
C GLY A 112 -13.79 14.42 8.60
N ARG A 113 -12.51 14.25 8.29
CA ARG A 113 -11.57 15.32 7.90
C ARG A 113 -11.17 15.27 6.42
N VAL A 114 -11.68 14.31 5.65
CA VAL A 114 -11.37 14.14 4.22
C VAL A 114 -11.60 15.43 3.40
N GLY A 115 -12.50 16.30 3.84
CA GLY A 115 -12.74 17.60 3.20
C GLY A 115 -11.56 18.58 3.26
N GLU A 116 -10.59 18.38 4.16
CA GLU A 116 -9.40 19.22 4.32
C GLU A 116 -8.38 19.09 3.16
N LEU A 117 -8.57 18.10 2.28
CA LEU A 117 -7.71 17.88 1.11
C LEU A 117 -8.16 18.67 -0.14
N ASN A 118 -9.28 19.39 -0.08
CA ASN A 118 -9.82 20.17 -1.19
C ASN A 118 -9.39 21.64 -1.14
#